data_AF-A0A562ZWN9-F1
#
_entry.id   AF-A0A562ZWN9-F1
#
_cell.length_a   1.000
_cell.length_b   1.000
_cell.length_c   1.000
_cell.angle_alpha   90.00
_cell.angle_beta   90.00
_cell.angle_gamma   90.00
#
_symmetry.space_group_name_H-M   'P 1'
#
loop_
_entity.id
_entity.type
_entity.pdbx_description
1 polymer ?
#
loop_
_entity_poly.entity_id
_entity_poly.type
_entity_poly.pdbx_seq_one_letter_code
_entity_poly.pdbx_strand_id
1 'polypeptide(L)'
;MDSSRAHAAVLANFATQPLPSVVYGITALRYEGNMVAEVMMGMFDAAMERWELRPAPTRLVEVVDRLVEGDTVISMFPTERGVLQQGPEVKVDVLPEGTETLALAQERPGQRLADLPRF
;
A
#
# COMPACT_ATOMS: atom_id res chain seq x y z
N MET A 1 -10.65 -23.64 -52.90
CA MET A 1 -9.46 -22.77 -52.83
C MET A 1 -10.00 -21.36 -52.94
N ASP A 2 -10.35 -20.71 -51.84
CA ASP A 2 -9.39 -20.05 -50.96
C ASP A 2 -9.97 -19.96 -49.53
N SER A 3 -9.38 -20.71 -48.57
CA SER A 3 -9.72 -20.68 -47.14
C SER A 3 -8.44 -20.43 -46.37
N SER A 4 -7.90 -19.22 -46.48
CA SER A 4 -6.69 -18.83 -45.75
C SER A 4 -6.78 -17.37 -45.32
N ARG A 5 -7.58 -17.11 -44.26
CA ARG A 5 -7.46 -15.96 -43.35
C ARG A 5 -8.67 -15.88 -42.41
N ALA A 6 -8.71 -16.72 -41.37
CA ALA A 6 -9.56 -16.46 -40.21
C ALA A 6 -9.10 -17.20 -38.93
N HIS A 7 -7.83 -17.59 -38.83
CA HIS A 7 -7.30 -18.39 -37.69
C HIS A 7 -6.21 -17.64 -36.90
N ALA A 8 -6.32 -16.32 -36.76
CA ALA A 8 -5.33 -15.53 -36.02
C ALA A 8 -5.96 -14.36 -35.25
N ALA A 9 -7.00 -14.62 -34.44
CA ALA A 9 -7.59 -13.58 -33.60
C ALA A 9 -8.30 -14.10 -32.32
N VAL A 10 -7.74 -15.11 -31.64
CA VAL A 10 -8.26 -15.55 -30.32
C VAL A 10 -7.17 -15.64 -29.24
N LEU A 11 -5.94 -15.16 -29.49
CA LEU A 11 -4.83 -15.28 -28.53
C LEU A 11 -4.20 -13.94 -28.11
N ALA A 12 -4.96 -12.85 -28.08
CA ALA A 12 -4.42 -11.53 -27.74
C ALA A 12 -5.30 -10.72 -26.77
N ASN A 13 -5.93 -11.35 -25.78
CA ASN A 13 -6.77 -10.61 -24.81
C ASN A 13 -6.50 -10.90 -23.33
N PHE A 14 -5.33 -11.44 -22.97
CA PHE A 14 -4.89 -11.60 -21.57
C PHE A 14 -3.80 -10.60 -21.15
N ALA A 15 -3.54 -9.57 -21.96
CA ALA A 15 -2.65 -8.50 -21.53
C ALA A 15 -3.39 -7.55 -20.59
N THR A 16 -2.99 -7.58 -19.30
CA THR A 16 -3.23 -6.55 -18.28
C THR A 16 -4.68 -6.28 -17.87
N GLN A 17 -5.34 -7.28 -17.30
CA GLN A 17 -6.13 -6.96 -16.11
C GLN A 17 -5.14 -6.93 -14.93
N PRO A 18 -5.00 -5.82 -14.19
CA PRO A 18 -4.31 -5.89 -12.91
C PRO A 18 -5.02 -6.97 -12.09
N LEU A 19 -4.25 -7.84 -11.43
CA LEU A 19 -4.81 -8.65 -10.35
C LEU A 19 -5.55 -7.68 -9.40
N PRO A 20 -6.71 -8.05 -8.84
CA PRO A 20 -7.35 -7.19 -7.86
C PRO A 20 -6.38 -7.00 -6.70
N SER A 21 -5.78 -5.80 -6.59
CA SER A 21 -4.90 -5.46 -5.49
C SER A 21 -5.74 -5.22 -4.25
N VAL A 22 -5.36 -5.82 -3.13
CA VAL A 22 -5.99 -5.49 -1.85
C VAL A 22 -5.44 -4.15 -1.41
N VAL A 23 -6.31 -3.27 -0.91
CA VAL A 23 -5.89 -1.99 -0.36
C VAL A 23 -5.79 -2.11 1.16
N TYR A 24 -4.63 -1.76 1.70
CA TYR A 24 -4.38 -1.64 3.12
C TYR A 24 -4.15 -0.18 3.51
N GLY A 25 -4.56 0.20 4.70
CA GLY A 25 -4.31 1.51 5.26
C GLY A 25 -3.41 1.44 6.50
N ILE A 26 -2.34 2.24 6.52
CA ILE A 26 -1.47 2.44 7.69
C ILE A 26 -1.89 3.71 8.44
N THR A 27 -2.19 3.58 9.72
CA THR A 27 -2.73 4.67 10.56
C THR A 27 -1.76 5.18 11.62
N ALA A 28 -0.74 4.40 11.96
CA ALA A 28 0.26 4.74 12.97
C ALA A 28 1.53 3.90 12.78
N LEU A 29 2.64 4.37 13.34
CA LEU A 29 3.96 3.71 13.26
C LEU A 29 4.56 3.51 14.66
N ARG A 30 5.22 2.37 14.85
CA ARG A 30 6.11 2.13 15.99
C ARG A 30 7.56 2.11 15.52
N TYR A 31 8.42 2.84 16.21
CA TYR A 31 9.83 2.93 15.89
C TYR A 31 10.70 2.18 16.91
N GLU A 32 11.77 1.56 16.44
CA GLU A 32 12.89 1.09 17.24
C GLU A 32 14.13 1.91 16.87
N GLY A 33 14.49 2.85 17.75
CA GLY A 33 15.42 3.92 17.39
C GLY A 33 14.84 4.80 16.27
N ASN A 34 15.53 4.86 15.13
CA ASN A 34 15.09 5.62 13.96
C ASN A 34 14.43 4.74 12.87
N MET A 35 14.26 3.44 13.13
CA MET A 35 13.71 2.50 12.16
C MET A 35 12.25 2.18 12.47
N VAL A 36 11.42 2.06 11.43
CA VAL A 36 10.05 1.56 11.58
C VAL A 36 10.12 0.07 11.91
N ALA A 37 9.56 -0.34 13.03
CA ALA A 37 9.51 -1.75 13.43
C ALA A 37 8.14 -2.37 13.14
N GLU A 38 7.07 -1.63 13.43
CA GLU A 38 5.68 -2.05 13.23
C GLU A 38 4.82 -0.88 12.76
N VAL A 39 3.68 -1.24 12.17
CA VAL A 39 2.66 -0.29 11.71
C VAL A 39 1.30 -0.73 12.25
N MET A 40 0.39 0.21 12.45
CA MET A 40 -1.04 -0.10 12.60
C MET A 40 -1.66 -0.20 11.21
N MET A 41 -1.85 -1.42 10.71
CA MET A 41 -2.35 -1.69 9.36
C MET A 41 -3.66 -2.47 9.39
N GLY A 42 -4.60 -2.10 8.53
CA GLY A 42 -5.87 -2.78 8.31
C GLY A 42 -6.22 -2.86 6.83
N MET A 43 -7.17 -3.72 6.47
CA MET A 43 -7.69 -3.83 5.11
C MET A 43 -8.79 -2.81 4.89
N PHE A 44 -8.69 -2.03 3.82
CA PHE A 44 -9.55 -0.89 3.54
C PHE A 44 -10.26 -1.05 2.19
N ASP A 45 -11.58 -1.03 2.22
CA ASP A 45 -12.40 -0.93 1.01
C ASP A 45 -12.44 0.55 0.59
N ALA A 46 -11.65 0.90 -0.41
CA ALA A 46 -11.56 2.26 -0.93
C ALA A 46 -12.83 2.73 -1.64
N ALA A 47 -13.66 1.81 -2.15
CA ALA A 47 -14.90 2.15 -2.83
C ALA A 47 -16.01 2.51 -1.83
N MET A 48 -16.03 1.86 -0.68
CA MET A 48 -16.99 2.13 0.40
C MET A 48 -16.42 2.99 1.53
N GLU A 49 -15.17 3.43 1.42
CA GLU A 49 -14.43 4.20 2.41
C GLU A 49 -14.49 3.61 3.83
N ARG A 50 -14.35 2.28 3.95
CA ARG A 50 -14.50 1.57 5.23
C ARG A 50 -13.44 0.50 5.45
N TRP A 51 -13.19 0.19 6.72
CA TRP A 51 -12.34 -0.93 7.11
C TRP A 51 -13.09 -2.25 6.94
N GLU A 52 -12.53 -3.15 6.12
CA GLU A 52 -12.92 -4.56 6.11
C GLU A 52 -12.25 -5.31 7.27
N LEU A 53 -10.97 -5.03 7.50
CA LEU A 53 -10.23 -5.44 8.69
C LEU A 53 -9.71 -4.20 9.42
N ARG A 54 -10.00 -4.12 10.72
CA ARG A 54 -9.57 -2.98 11.56
C ARG A 54 -8.04 -2.94 11.69
N PRO A 55 -7.43 -1.75 11.77
CA PRO A 55 -6.00 -1.63 11.99
C PRO A 55 -5.53 -2.35 13.26
N ALA A 56 -4.48 -3.15 13.11
CA ALA A 56 -3.79 -3.84 14.20
C ALA A 56 -2.27 -3.72 14.01
N PRO A 57 -1.46 -3.95 15.06
CA PRO A 57 -0.01 -4.00 14.91
C PRO A 57 0.39 -5.06 13.88
N THR A 58 1.22 -4.66 12.92
CA THR A 58 1.75 -5.50 11.84
C THR A 58 3.24 -5.21 11.70
N ARG A 59 4.05 -6.27 11.58
CA ARG A 59 5.50 -6.13 11.42
C ARG A 59 5.86 -5.52 10.09
N LEU A 60 6.94 -4.74 10.06
CA LEU A 60 7.44 -4.13 8.83
C LEU A 60 7.61 -5.16 7.69
N VAL A 61 8.18 -6.32 7.98
CA VAL A 61 8.37 -7.40 6.99
C VAL A 61 7.06 -7.83 6.32
N GLU A 62 5.97 -7.93 7.09
CA GLU A 62 4.67 -8.32 6.54
C GLU A 62 4.11 -7.22 5.62
N VAL A 63 4.38 -5.94 5.91
CA VAL A 63 3.99 -4.82 5.03
C VAL A 63 4.77 -4.87 3.72
N VAL A 64 6.09 -5.15 3.81
CA VAL A 64 6.96 -5.30 2.63
C VAL A 64 6.49 -6.47 1.77
N ASP A 65 6.16 -7.61 2.37
CA ASP A 65 5.62 -8.78 1.66
C ASP A 65 4.36 -8.41 0.85
N ARG A 66 3.41 -7.67 1.45
CA ARG A 66 2.21 -7.17 0.73
C ARG A 66 2.55 -6.30 -0.46
N LEU A 67 3.46 -5.34 -0.27
CA LEU A 67 3.89 -4.44 -1.35
C LEU A 67 4.56 -5.21 -2.50
N VAL A 68 5.37 -6.24 -2.18
CA VAL A 68 6.03 -7.10 -3.17
C VAL A 68 5.02 -8.02 -3.89
N GLU A 69 4.01 -8.51 -3.18
CA GLU A 69 2.89 -9.29 -3.74
C GLU A 69 1.99 -8.47 -4.69
N GLY A 70 2.14 -7.14 -4.69
CA GLY A 70 1.40 -6.22 -5.55
C GLY A 70 0.14 -5.63 -4.89
N ASP A 71 -0.03 -5.83 -3.58
CA ASP A 71 -1.07 -5.13 -2.82
C ASP A 71 -0.73 -3.63 -2.69
N THR A 72 -1.77 -2.82 -2.54
CA THR A 72 -1.63 -1.37 -2.39
C THR A 72 -1.67 -1.04 -0.91
N VAL A 73 -0.67 -0.31 -0.42
CA VAL A 73 -0.68 0.23 0.95
C VAL A 73 -0.75 1.75 0.87
N ILE A 74 -1.70 2.36 1.56
CA ILE A 74 -1.84 3.82 1.65
C ILE A 74 -1.65 4.29 3.09
N SER A 75 -1.11 5.49 3.25
CA SER A 75 -1.09 6.17 4.54
C SER A 75 -2.47 6.76 4.88
N MET A 76 -2.81 6.81 6.16
CA MET A 76 -4.08 7.32 6.67
C MET A 76 -3.81 8.31 7.80
N PHE A 77 -3.97 9.60 7.53
CA PHE A 77 -3.65 10.66 8.48
C PHE A 77 -4.87 11.09 9.27
N PRO A 78 -4.77 11.33 10.59
CA PRO A 78 -5.86 11.94 11.34
C PRO A 78 -6.06 13.39 10.89
N THR A 79 -7.32 13.77 10.71
CA THR A 79 -7.74 15.17 10.53
C THR A 79 -7.98 15.82 11.88
N GLU A 80 -8.12 17.15 11.90
CA GLU A 80 -8.49 17.90 13.11
C GLU A 80 -9.81 17.45 13.75
N ARG A 81 -10.68 16.79 12.96
CA ARG A 81 -11.98 16.25 13.42
C ARG A 81 -11.88 14.82 13.97
N GLY A 82 -10.67 14.24 14.04
CA GLY A 82 -10.45 12.87 14.48
C GLY A 82 -10.84 11.79 13.45
N VAL A 83 -11.22 12.20 12.23
CA VAL A 83 -11.48 11.28 11.11
C VAL A 83 -10.17 11.01 10.38
N LEU A 84 -9.99 9.79 9.87
CA LEU A 84 -8.83 9.44 9.04
C LEU A 84 -9.04 9.89 7.59
N GLN A 85 -8.03 10.52 7.01
CA GLN A 85 -7.97 10.95 5.63
C GLN A 85 -6.93 10.11 4.88
N GLN A 86 -7.29 9.63 3.69
CA GLN A 86 -6.37 8.92 2.80
C GLN A 86 -5.22 9.85 2.37
N GLY A 87 -4.00 9.36 2.55
CA GLY A 87 -2.76 9.98 2.14
C GLY A 87 -2.13 9.26 0.94
N PRO A 88 -0.85 9.57 0.65
CA PRO A 88 -0.09 8.93 -0.42
C PRO A 88 0.07 7.42 -0.19
N GLU A 89 0.29 6.70 -1.30
CA GLU A 89 0.76 5.31 -1.27
C GLU A 89 2.08 5.20 -0.51
N VAL A 90 2.24 4.08 0.17
CA VAL A 90 3.46 3.66 0.85
C VAL A 90 4.26 2.79 -0.11
N LYS A 91 5.58 2.95 -0.09
CA LYS A 91 6.53 2.17 -0.87
C LYS A 91 7.60 1.61 0.04
N VAL A 92 8.21 0.52 -0.40
CA VAL A 92 9.46 0.02 0.19
C VAL A 92 10.57 1.01 -0.15
N ASP A 93 11.37 1.34 0.84
CA ASP A 93 12.62 2.07 0.70
C ASP A 93 13.75 1.26 1.37
N VAL A 94 14.99 1.56 1.02
CA VAL A 94 16.16 0.85 1.53
C VAL A 94 17.19 1.85 2.02
N LEU A 95 17.53 1.77 3.30
CA LEU A 95 18.56 2.61 3.91
C LEU A 95 19.95 2.27 3.33
N PRO A 96 20.95 3.18 3.40
CA PRO A 96 22.28 2.95 2.82
C PRO A 96 22.99 1.66 3.27
N GLU A 97 22.70 1.19 4.47
CA GLU A 97 23.17 -0.05 5.08
C GLU A 97 22.46 -1.32 4.58
N GLY A 98 21.47 -1.19 3.69
CA GLY A 98 20.72 -2.29 3.11
C GLY A 98 19.50 -2.73 3.92
N THR A 99 19.13 -2.01 4.97
CA THR A 99 17.93 -2.31 5.76
C THR A 99 16.68 -1.74 5.09
N GLU A 100 15.67 -2.60 4.91
CA GLU A 100 14.36 -2.21 4.37
C GLU A 100 13.60 -1.31 5.35
N THR A 101 12.88 -0.34 4.80
CA THR A 101 12.02 0.60 5.52
C THR A 101 10.86 1.01 4.62
N LEU A 102 10.04 1.94 5.09
CA LEU A 102 8.94 2.53 4.32
C LEU A 102 9.26 3.97 3.95
N ALA A 103 8.73 4.38 2.81
CA ALA A 103 8.62 5.77 2.39
C ALA A 103 7.23 6.03 1.80
N LEU A 104 6.84 7.31 1.67
CA LEU A 104 5.65 7.67 0.88
C LEU A 104 6.03 7.89 -0.57
N ALA A 105 5.18 7.44 -1.49
CA ALA A 105 5.32 7.65 -2.92
C ALA A 105 5.44 9.13 -3.30
N GLN A 106 4.82 10.00 -2.51
CA GLN A 106 4.96 11.44 -2.60
C GLN A 106 4.84 12.05 -1.21
N GLU A 107 5.90 12.69 -0.74
CA GLU A 107 5.84 13.46 0.50
C GLU A 107 5.26 14.86 0.25
N ARG A 108 4.40 15.30 1.16
CA ARG A 108 3.86 16.67 1.19
C ARG A 108 3.93 17.19 2.63
N PRO A 109 3.96 18.51 2.88
CA PRO A 109 3.86 19.05 4.23
C PRO A 109 2.62 18.51 4.96
N GLY A 110 2.81 17.94 6.15
CA GLY A 110 1.74 17.31 6.94
C GLY A 110 1.28 15.95 6.44
N GLN A 111 1.95 15.39 5.43
CA GLN A 111 1.74 14.04 4.90
C GLN A 111 3.09 13.38 4.65
N ARG A 112 3.86 13.20 5.73
CA ARG A 112 5.10 12.39 5.78
C ARG A 112 4.86 11.20 6.71
N LEU A 113 5.66 10.14 6.60
CA LEU A 113 5.56 9.03 7.56
C LEU A 113 5.73 9.49 9.01
N ALA A 114 6.63 10.44 9.26
CA ALA A 114 6.84 11.00 10.58
C ALA A 114 5.64 11.80 11.14
N ASP A 115 4.70 12.20 10.28
CA ASP A 115 3.47 12.90 10.67
C ASP A 115 2.35 11.92 11.07
N LEU A 116 2.54 10.61 10.85
CA LEU A 116 1.60 9.61 11.36
C LEU A 116 1.71 9.50 12.89
N PRO A 117 0.58 9.21 13.57
CA PRO A 117 0.57 8.85 14.98
C PRO A 117 1.56 7.74 15.32
N ARG A 118 1.97 7.72 16.60
CA ARG A 118 2.76 6.63 17.18
C ARG A 118 1.91 5.78 18.12
N PHE A 119 2.29 4.52 18.31
CA PHE A 119 1.66 3.60 19.25
C PHE A 119 2.69 2.76 20.01
#